data_AF-A0A6J7NAC2-F1
#
_entry.id   AF-A0A6J7NAC2-F1
#
_cell.length_a   1.000
_cell.length_b   1.000
_cell.length_c   1.000
_cell.angle_alpha   90.00
_cell.angle_beta   90.00
_cell.angle_gamma   90.00
#
_symmetry.space_group_name_H-M   'P 1'
#
loop_
_entity.id
_entity.type
_entity.pdbx_description
1 polymer ?
#
loop_
_entity_poly.entity_id
_entity_poly.type
_entity_poly.pdbx_seq_one_letter_code
_entity_poly.pdbx_strand_id
1 'polypeptide(L)'
;MISITDGQVYLQDNLFKSGVRPAVDVGISVSRVGSAAQIKAMKTAVGTLKSDLQQFRELQAFAAFGSELDAVSQAQLDRGVRLTELLKQGLNSPLPVQEQVVVIYAGTRGYLDSVPVSDVRRFEAGLLEWFRTRYNDILLAIKSSGTIGDTEAFEAALQGFATSFVTTADGGGAEPEATPQGAANAHLVDGDTTLPETEIKREDR
;
A
#
# COMPACT_ATOMS: atom_id res chain seq x y z
N MET A 1 0.30 29.35 -6.60
CA MET A 1 0.86 28.49 -5.54
C MET A 1 1.96 27.55 -6.05
N ILE A 2 1.84 27.00 -7.28
CA ILE A 2 2.82 26.07 -7.89
C ILE A 2 4.26 26.62 -7.96
N SER A 3 4.44 27.93 -8.16
CA SER A 3 5.77 28.54 -8.23
C SER A 3 6.50 28.59 -6.87
N ILE A 4 5.75 28.65 -5.77
CA ILE A 4 6.29 28.94 -4.42
C ILE A 4 6.73 27.67 -3.68
N THR A 5 6.05 26.53 -3.87
CA THR A 5 6.33 25.30 -3.10
C THR A 5 7.48 24.49 -3.68
N ASP A 6 8.26 23.82 -2.80
CA ASP A 6 9.38 22.94 -3.18
C ASP A 6 8.97 21.57 -3.73
N GLY A 7 7.71 21.44 -4.12
CA GLY A 7 7.11 20.22 -4.62
C GLY A 7 5.60 20.28 -4.57
N GLN A 8 4.96 19.33 -5.24
CA GLN A 8 3.52 19.12 -5.23
C GLN A 8 3.22 17.63 -5.16
N VAL A 9 2.22 17.29 -4.35
CA VAL A 9 1.60 15.96 -4.32
C VAL A 9 0.22 16.13 -4.93
N TYR A 10 0.01 15.58 -6.12
CA TYR A 10 -1.26 15.62 -6.82
C TYR A 10 -2.10 14.42 -6.46
N LEU A 11 -3.33 14.67 -5.99
CA LEU A 11 -4.32 13.64 -5.72
C LEU A 11 -5.34 13.60 -6.85
N GLN A 12 -5.58 12.42 -7.43
CA GLN A 12 -6.54 12.25 -8.52
C GLN A 12 -7.76 11.41 -8.10
N ASP A 13 -8.95 11.90 -8.45
CA ASP A 13 -10.21 11.21 -8.20
C ASP A 13 -10.29 9.84 -8.91
N ASN A 14 -9.77 9.74 -10.14
CA ASN A 14 -9.73 8.48 -10.89
C ASN A 14 -8.88 7.40 -10.20
N LEU A 15 -7.76 7.79 -9.57
CA LEU A 15 -6.92 6.87 -8.79
C LEU A 15 -7.64 6.43 -7.51
N PHE A 16 -8.32 7.36 -6.85
CA PHE A 16 -9.10 7.05 -5.66
C PHE A 16 -10.24 6.06 -5.95
N LYS A 17 -10.97 6.27 -7.05
CA LYS A 17 -12.07 5.40 -7.52
C LYS A 17 -11.61 4.02 -7.98
N SER A 18 -10.39 3.90 -8.50
CA SER A 18 -9.77 2.61 -8.85
C SER A 18 -9.13 1.87 -7.65
N GLY A 19 -9.32 2.40 -6.43
CA GLY A 19 -8.87 1.74 -5.21
C GLY A 19 -7.39 1.99 -4.86
N VAL A 20 -6.71 2.93 -5.52
CA VAL A 20 -5.38 3.39 -5.14
C VAL A 20 -5.50 4.43 -4.02
N ARG A 21 -5.00 4.07 -2.83
CA ARG A 21 -5.07 4.91 -1.63
C ARG A 21 -3.72 4.82 -0.90
N PRO A 22 -2.97 5.91 -0.71
CA PRO A 22 -3.25 7.29 -1.13
C PRO A 22 -3.31 7.48 -2.65
N ALA A 23 -4.22 8.34 -3.14
CA ALA A 23 -4.48 8.53 -4.57
C ALA A 23 -3.47 9.47 -5.26
N VAL A 24 -2.18 9.26 -5.01
CA VAL A 24 -1.09 10.11 -5.49
C VAL A 24 -0.73 9.76 -6.94
N ASP A 25 -0.77 10.74 -7.83
CA ASP A 25 -0.24 10.59 -9.18
C ASP A 25 1.28 10.82 -9.17
N VAL A 26 2.05 9.73 -9.30
CA VAL A 26 3.52 9.74 -9.32
C VAL A 26 4.15 10.37 -10.56
N GLY A 27 3.40 10.49 -11.66
CA GLY A 27 3.86 11.11 -12.90
C GLY A 27 3.87 12.62 -12.82
N ILE A 28 2.81 13.19 -12.23
CA ILE A 28 2.63 14.65 -12.10
C ILE A 28 3.21 15.18 -10.77
N SER A 29 3.24 14.35 -9.73
CA SER A 29 3.79 14.76 -8.43
C SER A 29 5.31 14.90 -8.50
N VAL A 30 5.82 16.01 -7.97
CA VAL A 30 7.25 16.36 -8.03
C VAL A 30 7.73 16.81 -6.65
N SER A 31 8.96 16.45 -6.30
CA SER A 31 9.73 17.05 -5.22
C SER A 31 10.96 17.73 -5.83
N ARG A 32 11.16 19.02 -5.55
CA ARG A 32 12.34 19.78 -5.98
C ARG A 32 13.59 19.41 -5.17
N VAL A 33 13.41 18.95 -3.93
CA VAL A 33 14.51 18.45 -3.08
C VAL A 33 14.95 17.04 -3.50
N GLY A 34 13.98 16.20 -3.89
CA GLY A 34 14.24 14.86 -4.42
C GLY A 34 14.95 13.94 -3.44
N SER A 35 15.94 13.18 -3.93
CA SER A 35 16.66 12.18 -3.13
C SER A 35 17.52 12.76 -1.99
N ALA A 36 17.78 14.07 -1.97
CA ALA A 36 18.50 14.72 -0.89
C ALA A 36 17.72 14.75 0.44
N ALA A 37 16.40 14.62 0.38
CA ALA A 37 15.54 14.54 1.57
C ALA A 37 15.44 13.12 2.16
N GLN A 38 16.07 12.12 1.52
CA GLN A 38 15.94 10.71 1.89
C GLN A 38 17.18 10.21 2.63
N ILE A 39 16.96 9.31 3.60
CA ILE A 39 18.08 8.53 4.16
C ILE A 39 18.69 7.65 3.07
N LYS A 40 19.99 7.35 3.19
CA LYS A 40 20.73 6.58 2.19
C LYS A 40 20.09 5.20 1.92
N ALA A 41 19.58 4.54 2.96
CA ALA A 41 18.85 3.28 2.84
C ALA A 41 17.61 3.40 1.92
N MET A 42 16.83 4.47 2.08
CA MET A 42 15.65 4.73 1.26
C MET A 42 16.02 5.04 -0.18
N LYS A 43 17.09 5.81 -0.41
CA LYS A 43 17.60 6.06 -1.77
C LYS A 43 17.99 4.77 -2.48
N THR A 44 18.65 3.85 -1.77
CA THR A 44 19.02 2.54 -2.30
C THR A 44 17.79 1.69 -2.61
N ALA A 45 16.79 1.66 -1.71
CA ALA A 45 15.57 0.89 -1.90
C ALA A 45 14.70 1.41 -3.05
N VAL A 46 14.52 2.72 -3.14
CA VAL A 46 13.70 3.37 -4.17
C VAL A 46 14.30 3.16 -5.54
N GLY A 47 15.63 3.26 -5.71
CA GLY A 47 16.32 2.91 -6.96
C GLY A 47 15.61 3.37 -8.24
N THR A 48 14.97 2.42 -8.92
CA THR A 48 14.26 2.58 -10.21
C THR A 48 12.76 2.84 -10.09
N LEU A 49 12.17 2.80 -8.88
CA LEU A 49 10.72 2.82 -8.63
C LEU A 49 9.97 3.90 -9.42
N LYS A 50 10.49 5.14 -9.44
CA LYS A 50 9.85 6.23 -10.16
C LYS A 50 9.82 5.97 -11.67
N SER A 51 10.93 5.50 -12.23
CA SER A 51 11.02 5.19 -13.66
C SER A 51 10.13 4.00 -14.02
N ASP A 52 10.11 2.97 -13.18
CA ASP A 52 9.28 1.77 -13.37
C ASP A 52 7.78 2.14 -13.37
N LEU A 53 7.35 2.99 -12.44
CA LEU A 53 5.95 3.45 -12.38
C LEU A 53 5.59 4.40 -13.53
N GLN A 54 6.53 5.19 -14.06
CA GLN A 54 6.30 6.03 -15.23
C GLN A 54 6.10 5.16 -16.48
N GLN A 55 7.01 4.21 -16.73
CA GLN A 55 6.89 3.26 -17.83
C GLN A 55 5.62 2.42 -17.73
N PHE A 56 5.26 1.97 -16.52
CA PHE A 56 4.00 1.27 -16.26
C PHE A 56 2.78 2.08 -16.74
N ARG A 57 2.74 3.39 -16.50
CA ARG A 57 1.61 4.23 -16.92
C ARG A 57 1.53 4.38 -18.44
N GLU A 58 2.68 4.52 -19.10
CA GLU A 58 2.76 4.57 -20.55
C GLU A 58 2.29 3.25 -21.17
N LEU A 59 2.75 2.12 -20.64
CA LEU A 59 2.35 0.78 -21.08
C LEU A 59 0.88 0.48 -20.79
N GLN A 60 0.37 0.91 -19.63
CA GLN A 60 -1.05 0.75 -19.28
C GLN A 60 -1.96 1.49 -20.26
N ALA A 61 -1.59 2.71 -20.66
CA ALA A 61 -2.32 3.46 -21.68
C ALA A 61 -2.26 2.75 -23.04
N PHE A 62 -1.09 2.25 -23.44
CA PHE A 62 -0.90 1.52 -24.70
C PHE A 62 -1.71 0.21 -24.75
N ALA A 63 -1.70 -0.57 -23.66
CA ALA A 63 -2.45 -1.81 -23.52
C ALA A 63 -3.97 -1.58 -23.61
N ALA A 64 -4.47 -0.45 -23.10
CA ALA A 64 -5.88 -0.09 -23.16
C ALA A 64 -6.40 0.13 -24.59
N PHE A 65 -5.51 0.41 -25.55
CA PHE A 65 -5.86 0.53 -26.97
C PHE A 65 -5.87 -0.82 -27.72
N GLY A 66 -5.69 -1.94 -27.00
CA GLY A 66 -5.77 -3.29 -27.57
C GLY A 66 -4.52 -3.74 -28.33
N SER A 67 -3.39 -3.05 -28.14
CA SER A 67 -2.12 -3.41 -28.75
C SER A 67 -1.51 -4.64 -28.06
N GLU A 68 -1.00 -5.59 -28.83
CA GLU A 68 -0.18 -6.68 -28.29
C GLU A 68 1.13 -6.12 -27.72
N LEU A 69 1.46 -6.56 -26.50
CA LEU A 69 2.71 -6.24 -25.82
C LEU A 69 3.70 -7.38 -26.03
N ASP A 70 4.97 -7.05 -26.26
CA ASP A 70 6.05 -8.03 -26.21
C ASP A 70 6.28 -8.52 -24.76
N ALA A 71 6.97 -9.65 -24.61
CA ALA A 71 7.17 -10.27 -23.30
C ALA A 71 7.87 -9.36 -22.27
N VAL A 72 8.75 -8.46 -22.73
CA VAL A 72 9.45 -7.53 -21.84
C VAL A 72 8.49 -6.46 -21.33
N SER A 73 7.69 -5.87 -22.23
CA SER A 73 6.68 -4.89 -21.85
C SER A 73 5.58 -5.49 -20.97
N GLN A 74 5.20 -6.75 -21.21
CA GLN A 74 4.26 -7.47 -20.34
C GLN A 74 4.82 -7.63 -18.92
N ALA A 75 6.09 -8.05 -18.79
CA ALA A 75 6.74 -8.19 -17.48
C ALA A 75 6.84 -6.84 -16.74
N GLN A 76 7.10 -5.75 -17.47
CA GLN A 76 7.11 -4.40 -16.91
C GLN A 76 5.72 -3.95 -16.46
N LEU A 77 4.68 -4.23 -17.26
CA LEU A 77 3.29 -3.96 -16.91
C LEU A 77 2.91 -4.70 -15.62
N ASP A 78 3.20 -6.00 -15.57
CA ASP A 78 2.89 -6.88 -14.44
C ASP A 78 3.62 -6.44 -13.16
N ARG A 79 4.89 -6.03 -13.26
CA ARG A 79 5.62 -5.46 -12.13
C ARG A 79 5.00 -4.14 -11.68
N GLY A 80 4.64 -3.26 -12.60
CA GLY A 80 4.01 -1.98 -12.29
C GLY A 80 2.66 -2.11 -11.57
N VAL A 81 1.87 -3.14 -11.90
CA VAL A 81 0.63 -3.47 -11.18
C VAL A 81 0.94 -3.84 -9.72
N ARG A 82 1.94 -4.70 -9.49
CA ARG A 82 2.34 -5.12 -8.14
C ARG A 82 2.90 -3.97 -7.32
N LEU A 83 3.75 -3.13 -7.91
CA LEU A 83 4.28 -1.92 -7.27
C LEU A 83 3.15 -0.96 -6.89
N THR A 84 2.14 -0.81 -7.76
CA THR A 84 0.97 0.03 -7.45
C THR A 84 0.16 -0.54 -6.30
N GLU A 85 0.02 -1.86 -6.19
CA GLU A 85 -0.65 -2.50 -5.05
C GLU A 85 0.15 -2.35 -3.74
N LEU A 86 1.47 -2.51 -3.82
CA LEU A 86 2.40 -2.38 -2.69
C LEU A 86 2.42 -0.98 -2.07
N LEU A 87 2.16 0.05 -2.88
CA LEU A 87 2.13 1.45 -2.41
C LEU A 87 0.79 1.83 -1.76
N LYS A 88 -0.20 0.93 -1.74
CA LYS A 88 -1.48 1.21 -1.09
C LYS A 88 -1.33 1.07 0.42
N GLN A 89 -1.88 2.04 1.15
CA GLN A 89 -1.83 2.07 2.61
C GLN A 89 -3.23 2.27 3.20
N GLY A 90 -3.45 1.66 4.38
CA GLY A 90 -4.66 1.86 5.17
C GLY A 90 -4.73 3.26 5.78
N LEU A 91 -5.94 3.68 6.14
CA LEU A 91 -6.13 4.95 6.84
C LEU A 91 -5.49 4.88 8.23
N ASN A 92 -4.77 5.93 8.62
CA ASN A 92 -4.09 6.04 9.92
C ASN A 92 -3.10 4.90 10.23
N SER A 93 -2.52 4.28 9.20
CA SER A 93 -1.54 3.20 9.35
C SER A 93 -0.18 3.61 8.78
N PRO A 94 0.53 4.60 9.37
CA PRO A 94 1.83 5.00 8.89
C PRO A 94 2.88 3.89 9.12
N LEU A 95 3.70 3.63 8.11
CA LEU A 95 4.83 2.71 8.22
C LEU A 95 6.10 3.45 8.68
N PRO A 96 6.86 2.94 9.66
CA PRO A 96 8.19 3.45 10.00
C PRO A 96 9.16 3.39 8.80
N VAL A 97 10.13 4.30 8.74
CA VAL A 97 11.07 4.39 7.59
C VAL A 97 11.84 3.09 7.35
N GLN A 98 12.29 2.41 8.40
CA GLN A 98 13.02 1.16 8.27
C GLN A 98 12.16 0.05 7.65
N GLU A 99 10.85 0.04 7.91
CA GLU A 99 9.91 -0.91 7.33
C GLU A 99 9.59 -0.55 5.87
N GLN A 100 9.41 0.74 5.57
CA GLN A 100 9.24 1.21 4.20
C GLN A 100 10.43 0.83 3.32
N VAL A 101 11.67 0.90 3.84
CA VAL A 101 12.87 0.46 3.13
C VAL A 101 12.77 -1.01 2.74
N VAL A 102 12.35 -1.88 3.66
CA VAL A 102 12.20 -3.33 3.39
C VAL A 102 11.18 -3.59 2.29
N VAL A 103 9.99 -3.00 2.42
CA VAL A 103 8.88 -3.19 1.49
C VAL A 103 9.25 -2.69 0.09
N ILE A 104 9.78 -1.47 -0.01
CA ILE A 104 10.14 -0.88 -1.30
C ILE A 104 11.29 -1.64 -1.96
N TYR A 105 12.30 -2.07 -1.18
CA TYR A 105 13.41 -2.86 -1.72
C TYR A 105 12.93 -4.19 -2.29
N ALA A 106 11.99 -4.86 -1.60
CA ALA A 106 11.40 -6.09 -2.09
C ALA A 106 10.70 -5.89 -3.45
N GLY A 107 9.94 -4.79 -3.58
CA GLY A 107 9.24 -4.42 -4.81
C GLY A 107 10.17 -4.10 -5.98
N THR A 108 11.17 -3.25 -5.77
CA THR A 108 12.04 -2.77 -6.85
C THR A 108 13.01 -3.84 -7.36
N ARG A 109 13.37 -4.82 -6.50
CA ARG A 109 14.25 -5.93 -6.88
C ARG A 109 13.53 -7.17 -7.43
N GLY A 110 12.20 -7.13 -7.57
CA GLY A 110 11.43 -8.19 -8.20
C GLY A 110 11.15 -9.40 -7.30
N TYR A 111 11.30 -9.29 -5.98
CA TYR A 111 10.92 -10.37 -5.05
C TYR A 111 9.40 -10.64 -5.05
N LEU A 112 8.61 -9.73 -5.61
CA LEU A 112 7.16 -9.87 -5.78
C LEU A 112 6.77 -10.39 -7.17
N ASP A 113 7.69 -10.60 -8.11
CA ASP A 113 7.35 -10.92 -9.50
C ASP A 113 6.60 -12.27 -9.63
N SER A 114 6.87 -13.24 -8.75
CA SER A 114 6.14 -14.51 -8.68
C SER A 114 4.83 -14.45 -7.88
N VAL A 115 4.61 -13.36 -7.13
CA VAL A 115 3.45 -13.23 -6.24
C VAL A 115 2.25 -12.73 -7.04
N PRO A 116 1.06 -13.36 -6.94
CA PRO A 116 -0.14 -12.86 -7.60
C PRO A 116 -0.57 -11.52 -6.98
N VAL A 117 -1.18 -10.64 -7.79
CA VAL A 117 -1.54 -9.26 -7.37
C VAL A 117 -2.44 -9.25 -6.13
N SER A 118 -3.35 -10.23 -6.01
CA SER A 118 -4.24 -10.39 -4.85
C SER A 118 -3.50 -10.62 -3.54
N ASP A 119 -2.29 -11.18 -3.60
CA ASP A 119 -1.51 -11.56 -2.42
C ASP A 119 -0.46 -10.52 -2.03
N VAL A 120 -0.25 -9.48 -2.84
CA VAL A 120 0.81 -8.48 -2.60
C VAL A 120 0.72 -7.86 -1.21
N ARG A 121 -0.49 -7.54 -0.73
CA ARG A 121 -0.67 -7.00 0.62
C ARG A 121 -0.43 -8.03 1.73
N ARG A 122 -0.77 -9.30 1.47
CA ARG A 122 -0.50 -10.39 2.40
C ARG A 122 1.00 -10.66 2.48
N PHE A 123 1.68 -10.57 1.35
CA PHE A 123 3.13 -10.62 1.26
C PHE A 123 3.77 -9.47 2.05
N GLU A 124 3.32 -8.24 1.85
CA GLU A 124 3.81 -7.07 2.61
C GLU A 124 3.65 -7.27 4.12
N ALA A 125 2.45 -7.61 4.59
CA ALA A 125 2.19 -7.82 6.01
C ALA A 125 3.05 -8.95 6.60
N GLY A 126 3.16 -10.08 5.89
CA GLY A 126 3.99 -11.20 6.30
C GLY A 126 5.49 -10.87 6.31
N LEU A 127 5.95 -10.09 5.34
CA LEU A 127 7.34 -9.66 5.24
C LEU A 127 7.70 -8.72 6.40
N LEU A 128 6.81 -7.78 6.72
CA LEU A 128 7.00 -6.89 7.87
C LEU A 128 7.06 -7.67 9.17
N GLU A 129 6.17 -8.64 9.36
CA GLU A 129 6.18 -9.49 10.56
C GLU A 129 7.43 -10.36 10.65
N TRP A 130 7.89 -10.91 9.53
CA TRP A 130 9.14 -11.65 9.43
C TRP A 130 10.34 -10.82 9.90
N PHE A 131 10.45 -9.59 9.42
CA PHE A 131 11.53 -8.68 9.83
C PHE A 131 11.39 -8.23 11.28
N ARG A 132 10.16 -7.97 11.77
CA ARG A 132 9.92 -7.59 13.17
C ARG A 132 10.31 -8.69 14.14
N THR A 133 10.05 -9.95 13.80
CA THR A 133 10.25 -11.10 14.69
C THR A 133 11.66 -11.68 14.60
N ARG A 134 12.25 -11.78 13.41
CA ARG A 134 13.51 -12.50 13.18
C ARG A 134 14.71 -11.62 12.88
N TYR A 135 14.48 -10.41 12.35
CA TYR A 135 15.53 -9.50 11.86
C TYR A 135 15.35 -8.08 12.40
N ASN A 136 14.94 -7.99 13.67
CA ASN A 136 14.67 -6.71 14.33
C ASN A 136 15.94 -5.85 14.45
N ASP A 137 17.08 -6.50 14.65
CA ASP A 137 18.42 -5.93 14.65
C ASP A 137 18.72 -5.16 13.34
N ILE A 138 18.36 -5.73 12.18
CA ILE A 138 18.50 -5.07 10.89
C ILE A 138 17.62 -3.82 10.81
N LEU A 139 16.36 -3.90 11.26
CA LEU A 139 15.45 -2.76 11.31
C LEU A 139 15.99 -1.62 12.20
N LEU A 140 16.55 -1.97 13.36
CA LEU A 140 17.17 -1.02 14.28
C LEU A 140 18.45 -0.41 13.70
N ALA A 141 19.28 -1.20 13.02
CA ALA A 141 20.46 -0.73 12.33
C ALA A 141 20.12 0.29 11.22
N ILE A 142 19.07 0.04 10.44
CA ILE A 142 18.59 0.98 9.42
C ILE A 142 18.09 2.28 10.08
N LYS A 143 17.30 2.17 11.16
CA LYS A 143 16.75 3.34 11.86
C LYS A 143 17.84 4.23 12.47
N SER A 144 18.90 3.63 13.00
CA SER A 144 19.99 4.33 13.69
C SER A 144 21.05 4.87 12.74
N SER A 145 21.49 4.08 11.77
CA SER A 145 22.56 4.45 10.84
C SER A 145 22.06 5.21 9.60
N GLY A 146 20.77 5.06 9.26
CA GLY A 146 20.21 5.57 8.01
C GLY A 146 20.70 4.83 6.75
N THR A 147 21.41 3.72 6.93
CA THR A 147 22.02 2.90 5.85
C THR A 147 21.65 1.43 6.00
N ILE A 148 21.68 0.68 4.90
CA ILE A 148 21.66 -0.78 4.94
C ILE A 148 23.10 -1.20 5.24
N GLY A 149 23.34 -1.73 6.45
CA GLY A 149 24.69 -2.07 6.92
C GLY A 149 25.27 -3.26 6.17
N ASP A 150 24.69 -4.44 6.39
CA ASP A 150 25.02 -5.66 5.67
C ASP A 150 23.95 -5.92 4.60
N THR A 151 24.30 -5.63 3.34
CA THR A 151 23.39 -5.81 2.20
C THR A 151 23.17 -7.29 1.90
N GLU A 152 24.19 -8.15 2.08
CA GLU A 152 24.09 -9.57 1.77
C GLU A 152 23.15 -10.26 2.77
N ALA A 153 23.31 -9.99 4.06
CA ALA A 153 22.40 -10.50 5.08
C ALA A 153 20.96 -10.00 4.88
N PHE A 154 20.81 -8.73 4.47
CA PHE A 154 19.50 -8.15 4.18
C PHE A 154 18.79 -8.82 2.99
N GLU A 155 19.51 -9.03 1.88
CA GLU A 155 18.99 -9.72 0.71
C GLU A 155 18.69 -11.19 0.99
N ALA A 156 19.53 -11.86 1.78
CA ALA A 156 19.30 -13.23 2.23
C ALA A 156 18.02 -13.34 3.09
N ALA A 157 17.78 -12.38 3.98
CA ALA A 157 16.56 -12.34 4.79
C ALA A 157 15.29 -12.15 3.93
N LEU A 158 15.37 -11.28 2.91
CA LEU A 158 14.30 -11.08 1.92
C LEU A 158 14.04 -12.33 1.11
N GLN A 159 15.09 -12.95 0.57
CA GLN A 159 14.99 -14.16 -0.23
C GLN A 159 14.45 -15.35 0.59
N GLY A 160 14.87 -15.46 1.85
CA GLY A 160 14.36 -16.47 2.78
C GLY A 160 12.85 -16.35 2.98
N PHE A 161 12.35 -15.14 3.18
CA PHE A 161 10.89 -14.92 3.25
C PHE A 161 10.20 -15.22 1.92
N ALA A 162 10.69 -14.66 0.82
CA ALA A 162 10.08 -14.81 -0.51
C ALA A 162 9.96 -16.28 -0.93
N THR A 163 10.95 -17.11 -0.59
CA THR A 163 10.93 -18.56 -0.86
C THR A 163 9.95 -19.31 0.05
N SER A 164 9.78 -18.86 1.29
CA SER A 164 8.88 -19.47 2.27
C SER A 164 7.41 -19.04 2.11
N PHE A 165 7.16 -17.96 1.36
CA PHE A 165 5.83 -17.41 1.20
C PHE A 165 4.99 -18.29 0.26
N VAL A 166 3.90 -18.82 0.78
CA VAL A 166 2.96 -19.65 0.01
C VAL A 166 1.89 -18.75 -0.60
N THR A 167 1.78 -18.73 -1.92
CA THR A 167 0.74 -17.97 -2.62
C THR A 167 -0.62 -18.67 -2.48
N THR A 168 -1.71 -17.91 -2.62
CA THR A 168 -3.07 -18.47 -2.67
C THR A 168 -3.29 -19.35 -3.90
N ALA A 169 -2.46 -19.23 -4.93
CA ALA A 169 -2.49 -20.09 -6.12
C ALA A 169 -1.85 -21.47 -5.88
N ASP A 170 -0.84 -21.56 -5.02
CA ASP A 170 -0.12 -22.81 -4.71
C ASP A 170 -0.81 -23.62 -3.58
N GLY A 171 -1.61 -22.95 -2.74
CA GLY A 171 -2.47 -23.58 -1.75
C GLY A 171 -3.85 -23.86 -2.31
N GLY A 172 -4.02 -25.00 -2.98
CA GLY A 172 -5.30 -25.39 -3.58
C GLY A 172 -6.51 -25.16 -2.67
N GLY A 173 -7.50 -24.43 -3.18
CA GLY A 173 -8.91 -24.47 -2.78
C GLY A 173 -9.20 -24.37 -1.29
N ALA A 174 -9.17 -23.16 -0.75
CA ALA A 174 -10.05 -22.80 0.35
C ALA A 174 -10.65 -21.43 0.02
N GLU A 175 -11.82 -21.44 -0.61
CA GLU A 175 -12.72 -20.30 -0.53
C GLU A 175 -12.84 -19.92 0.95
N PRO A 176 -12.55 -18.67 1.35
CA PRO A 176 -12.92 -18.26 2.68
C PRO A 176 -14.45 -18.32 2.71
N GLU A 177 -14.98 -19.25 3.50
CA GLU A 177 -16.39 -19.29 3.85
C GLU A 177 -16.78 -17.85 4.21
N ALA A 178 -17.58 -17.22 3.35
CA ALA A 178 -18.16 -15.93 3.66
C ALA A 178 -18.99 -16.16 4.92
N THR A 179 -18.47 -15.77 6.08
CA THR A 179 -19.26 -15.75 7.29
C THR A 179 -20.42 -14.81 6.99
N PRO A 180 -21.68 -15.30 6.94
CA PRO A 180 -22.81 -14.40 6.76
C PRO A 180 -22.75 -13.43 7.91
N GLN A 181 -22.50 -12.17 7.58
CA GLN A 181 -22.59 -11.07 8.53
C GLN A 181 -24.02 -11.11 9.03
N GLY A 182 -24.19 -11.58 10.27
CA GLY A 182 -25.49 -11.85 10.87
C GLY A 182 -26.42 -10.68 10.64
N ALA A 183 -27.66 -10.99 10.24
CA ALA A 183 -28.69 -10.01 9.95
C ALA A 183 -28.62 -8.86 10.95
N ALA A 184 -28.33 -7.66 10.46
CA ALA A 184 -28.45 -6.47 11.26
C ALA A 184 -29.91 -6.40 11.70
N ASN A 185 -30.19 -6.76 12.95
CA ASN A 185 -31.45 -6.43 13.59
C ASN A 185 -31.45 -4.91 13.71
N ALA A 186 -32.00 -4.25 12.70
CA ALA A 186 -32.43 -2.88 12.81
C ALA A 186 -33.54 -2.87 13.86
N HIS A 187 -33.16 -2.67 15.12
CA HIS A 187 -34.10 -2.12 16.09
C HIS A 187 -34.33 -0.68 15.64
N LEU A 188 -35.30 -0.50 14.76
CA LEU A 188 -35.95 0.78 14.57
C LEU A 188 -36.52 1.15 15.94
N VAL A 189 -35.98 2.19 16.54
CA VAL A 189 -36.60 2.82 17.70
C VAL A 189 -37.85 3.49 17.15
N ASP A 190 -39.01 2.89 17.39
CA ASP A 190 -40.29 3.54 17.12
C ASP A 190 -40.34 4.84 17.92
N GLY A 191 -40.51 5.95 17.20
CA GLY A 191 -40.58 7.30 17.74
C GLY A 191 -41.87 7.56 18.50
N ASP A 192 -42.13 6.79 19.55
CA ASP A 192 -43.23 7.04 20.50
C ASP A 192 -42.66 7.42 21.87
N THR A 193 -41.91 8.52 21.88
CA THR A 193 -41.63 9.26 23.12
C THR A 193 -42.37 10.59 23.03
N THR A 194 -43.70 10.52 23.11
CA THR A 194 -44.51 11.70 23.40
C THR A 194 -44.09 12.24 24.77
N LEU A 195 -43.57 13.46 24.80
CA LEU A 195 -43.45 14.23 26.04
C LEU A 195 -44.86 14.36 26.64
N PRO A 196 -45.07 14.04 27.93
CA PRO A 196 -46.39 14.22 28.53
C PRO A 196 -46.69 15.72 28.61
N GLU A 197 -47.71 16.17 27.87
CA GLU A 197 -48.32 17.48 28.06
C GLU A 197 -48.99 17.50 29.44
N THR A 198 -48.31 18.01 30.46
CA THR A 198 -48.96 18.34 31.73
C THR A 198 -49.83 19.57 31.55
N GLU A 199 -51.15 19.36 31.49
CA GLU A 199 -52.17 20.41 31.65
C GLU A 199 -51.96 21.15 32.98
N ILE A 200 -51.56 22.42 32.91
CA ILE A 200 -51.57 23.31 34.07
C ILE A 200 -52.99 23.87 34.20
N LYS A 201 -53.82 23.23 35.03
CA LYS A 201 -55.07 23.86 35.52
C LYS A 201 -54.71 24.96 36.52
N ARG A 202 -55.08 26.21 36.20
CA ARG A 202 -55.08 27.32 37.16
C ARG A 202 -56.29 27.15 38.10
N GLU A 203 -56.04 27.02 39.40
CA GLU A 203 -57.07 27.18 40.43
C GLU A 203 -57.10 28.62 40.91
N ASP A 204 -58.31 29.18 40.95
CA ASP A 204 -58.62 30.53 41.42
C ASP A 204 -58.40 30.68 42.93
N ARG A 205 -57.66 31.72 43.33
CA ARG A 205 -57.92 32.45 44.57
C ARG A 205 -57.36 33.87 44.55
#